data_AF-A0A948EFI3-F1
#
_entry.id   AF-A0A948EFI3-F1
#
_cell.length_a   1.000
_cell.length_b   1.000
_cell.length_c   1.000
_cell.angle_alpha   90.00
_cell.angle_beta   90.00
_cell.angle_gamma   90.00
#
_symmetry.space_group_name_H-M   'P 1'
#
loop_
_entity.id
_entity.type
_entity.pdbx_description
1 polymer ?
#
loop_
_entity_poly.entity_id
_entity_poly.type
_entity_poly.pdbx_seq_one_letter_code
_entity_poly.pdbx_strand_id
1 'polypeptide(L)'
;MIKRQKTKILFKTSKIYQSKVLEFQRYIEGNNPVFFVNNLCNLKELEKVIIIHKPLKFAAEFELPDKILVDFRNSFSYIALCLAHEYTHLLLRSNVSVPYPIEQSLAILIQLTYEDSAKIRKFSKKTIKELMEYMNVWPDNKILLDNWLSYWNFRTGRNIKYCSILSWLKEVL
;
A
#
# COMPACT_ATOMS: atom_id res chain seq x y z
N MET A 1 -28.27 -1.31 0.87
CA MET A 1 -26.94 -0.77 0.48
C MET A 1 -26.08 -0.72 1.73
N ILE A 2 -25.18 -1.68 1.93
CA ILE A 2 -24.30 -1.72 3.13
C ILE A 2 -23.35 -0.53 3.02
N LYS A 3 -23.38 0.40 3.98
CA LYS A 3 -22.37 1.48 4.08
C LYS A 3 -21.01 0.80 4.21
N ARG A 4 -20.18 0.83 3.16
CA ARG A 4 -18.77 0.46 3.29
C ARG A 4 -18.14 1.38 4.33
N GLN A 5 -17.69 0.80 5.43
CA GLN A 5 -16.95 1.52 6.45
C GLN A 5 -15.62 1.95 5.84
N LYS A 6 -15.42 3.27 5.70
CA LYS A 6 -14.14 3.82 5.24
C LYS A 6 -13.15 3.78 6.39
N THR A 7 -11.95 3.27 6.15
CA THR A 7 -10.85 3.32 7.11
C THR A 7 -10.58 4.74 7.60
N LYS A 8 -10.61 4.95 8.92
CA LYS A 8 -10.30 6.24 9.54
C LYS A 8 -8.78 6.45 9.64
N ILE A 9 -8.26 7.50 9.02
CA ILE A 9 -6.84 7.85 9.11
C ILE A 9 -6.64 8.83 10.27
N LEU A 10 -5.79 8.46 11.23
CA LEU A 10 -5.44 9.27 12.40
C LEU A 10 -3.97 9.65 12.36
N PHE A 11 -3.64 10.91 12.59
CA PHE A 11 -2.25 11.37 12.65
C PHE A 11 -1.84 11.62 14.10
N LYS A 12 -0.73 11.00 14.54
CA LYS A 12 -0.11 11.23 15.84
C LYS A 12 1.29 11.78 15.62
N THR A 13 1.42 13.10 15.65
CA THR A 13 2.66 13.83 15.40
C THR A 13 2.87 14.90 16.47
N SER A 14 4.12 15.35 16.66
CA SER A 14 4.40 16.51 17.51
C SER A 14 3.83 17.79 16.89
N LYS A 15 3.57 18.80 17.73
CA LYS A 15 2.95 20.08 17.30
C LYS A 15 3.67 20.73 16.11
N ILE A 16 5.00 20.61 16.03
CA ILE A 16 5.81 21.19 14.95
C ILE A 16 5.49 20.63 13.55
N TYR A 17 4.91 19.43 13.45
CA TYR A 17 4.56 18.81 12.16
C TYR A 17 3.06 18.93 11.83
N GLN A 18 2.25 19.58 12.65
CA GLN A 18 0.80 19.66 12.44
C GLN A 18 0.43 20.39 11.15
N SER A 19 1.11 21.49 10.80
CA SER A 19 0.92 22.17 9.52
C SER A 19 1.21 21.24 8.34
N LYS A 20 2.32 20.53 8.40
CA LYS A 20 2.74 19.59 7.35
C LYS A 20 1.80 18.38 7.22
N VAL A 21 1.18 17.94 8.33
CA VAL A 21 0.11 16.93 8.30
C VAL A 21 -1.11 17.44 7.55
N LEU A 22 -1.55 18.68 7.84
CA LEU A 22 -2.70 19.28 7.15
C LEU A 22 -2.45 19.45 5.64
N GLU A 23 -1.25 19.89 5.27
CA GLU A 23 -0.83 19.97 3.87
C GLU A 23 -0.79 18.59 3.20
N PHE A 24 -0.28 17.58 3.89
CA PHE A 24 -0.25 16.22 3.39
C PHE A 24 -1.67 15.64 3.22
N GLN A 25 -2.59 15.92 4.15
CA GLN A 25 -3.99 15.51 4.03
C GLN A 25 -4.64 16.10 2.76
N ARG A 26 -4.41 17.38 2.49
CA ARG A 26 -4.88 18.03 1.25
C ARG A 26 -4.23 17.43 0.02
N TYR A 27 -2.93 17.13 0.08
CA TYR A 27 -2.20 16.49 -1.02
C TYR A 27 -2.83 15.14 -1.44
N ILE A 28 -3.35 14.35 -0.48
CA ILE A 28 -3.95 13.04 -0.76
C ILE A 28 -5.47 13.05 -0.94
N GLU A 29 -6.17 14.19 -0.86
CA GLU A 29 -7.65 14.26 -0.94
C GLU A 29 -8.22 13.71 -2.26
N GLY A 30 -7.46 13.79 -3.36
CA GLY A 30 -7.85 13.27 -4.68
C GLY A 30 -7.29 11.88 -5.02
N ASN A 31 -6.28 11.41 -4.29
CA ASN A 31 -5.68 10.10 -4.53
C ASN A 31 -5.14 9.52 -3.23
N ASN A 32 -6.05 9.12 -2.36
CA ASN A 32 -5.70 8.64 -1.04
C ASN A 32 -5.10 7.22 -1.11
N PRO A 33 -3.86 6.98 -0.62
CA PRO A 33 -3.22 5.67 -0.66
C PRO A 33 -4.03 4.56 0.01
N VAL A 34 -4.64 4.84 1.17
CA VAL A 34 -5.43 3.87 1.94
C VAL A 34 -6.68 3.46 1.16
N PHE A 35 -7.37 4.44 0.57
CA PHE A 35 -8.54 4.18 -0.26
C PHE A 35 -8.18 3.41 -1.53
N PHE A 36 -7.07 3.77 -2.18
CA PHE A 36 -6.55 3.06 -3.34
C PHE A 36 -6.30 1.59 -3.02
N VAL A 37 -5.58 1.30 -1.94
CA VAL A 37 -5.27 -0.07 -1.51
C VAL A 37 -6.54 -0.84 -1.16
N ASN A 38 -7.49 -0.24 -0.43
CA ASN A 38 -8.78 -0.87 -0.09
C ASN A 38 -9.56 -1.28 -1.35
N ASN A 39 -9.63 -0.39 -2.35
CA ASN A 39 -10.32 -0.68 -3.61
C ASN A 39 -9.59 -1.74 -4.43
N LEU A 40 -8.27 -1.63 -4.52
CA LEU A 40 -7.47 -2.54 -5.32
C LEU A 40 -7.51 -3.94 -4.72
N CYS A 41 -7.34 -4.10 -3.41
CA CYS A 41 -7.34 -5.40 -2.74
C CYS A 41 -8.75 -5.98 -2.56
N ASN A 42 -9.75 -5.12 -2.34
CA ASN A 42 -11.13 -5.48 -2.03
C ASN A 42 -11.26 -6.53 -0.91
N LEU A 43 -10.60 -6.23 0.21
CA LEU A 43 -10.66 -6.98 1.47
C LEU A 43 -11.51 -6.25 2.49
N LYS A 44 -11.73 -6.84 3.67
CA LYS A 44 -12.37 -6.13 4.78
C LYS A 44 -11.45 -5.01 5.23
N GLU A 45 -11.90 -3.77 5.06
CA GLU A 45 -11.16 -2.57 5.42
C GLU A 45 -10.85 -2.54 6.93
N LEU A 46 -9.72 -1.95 7.30
CA LEU A 46 -9.43 -1.65 8.70
C LEU A 46 -10.36 -0.55 9.21
N GLU A 47 -10.77 -0.61 10.47
CA GLU A 47 -11.57 0.45 11.09
C GLU A 47 -10.79 1.77 11.12
N LYS A 48 -9.51 1.70 11.48
CA LYS A 48 -8.61 2.85 11.57
C LYS A 48 -7.17 2.47 11.28
N VAL A 49 -6.38 3.47 10.90
CA VAL A 49 -4.91 3.39 10.82
C VAL A 49 -4.32 4.64 11.46
N ILE A 50 -3.25 4.46 12.25
CA ILE A 50 -2.57 5.54 12.96
C ILE A 50 -1.23 5.82 12.29
N ILE A 51 -1.11 6.99 11.67
CA ILE A 51 0.12 7.48 11.06
C ILE A 51 0.92 8.24 12.12
N ILE A 52 2.11 7.74 12.43
CA ILE A 52 3.01 8.33 13.43
C ILE A 52 4.20 8.95 12.72
N HIS A 53 4.52 10.19 13.08
CA HIS A 53 5.80 10.76 12.68
C HIS A 53 6.96 10.05 13.38
N LYS A 54 7.87 9.42 12.63
CA LYS A 54 9.16 8.94 13.15
C LYS A 54 10.26 9.11 12.11
N PRO A 55 11.44 9.66 12.46
CA PRO A 55 12.62 9.61 11.61
C PRO A 55 12.97 8.17 11.20
N LEU A 56 13.28 7.94 9.91
CA LEU A 56 13.60 6.61 9.38
C LEU A 56 14.71 5.86 10.16
N LYS A 57 15.66 6.61 10.75
CA LYS A 57 16.73 6.05 11.59
C LYS A 57 16.26 5.30 12.84
N PHE A 58 14.98 5.41 13.19
CA PHE A 58 14.38 4.72 14.33
C PHE A 58 13.23 3.78 13.91
N ALA A 59 13.02 3.54 12.62
CA ALA A 59 11.88 2.78 12.12
C ALA A 59 11.94 1.29 12.49
N ALA A 60 13.14 0.73 12.69
CA ALA A 60 13.35 -0.70 13.01
C ALA A 60 12.85 -1.13 14.40
N GLU A 61 12.43 -0.19 15.27
CA GLU A 61 12.17 -0.49 16.68
C GLU A 61 10.73 -0.95 16.99
N PHE A 62 9.81 -1.02 16.03
CA PHE A 62 8.39 -1.21 16.36
C PHE A 62 7.58 -1.91 15.25
N GLU A 63 7.22 -3.16 15.47
CA GLU A 63 5.98 -3.71 14.90
C GLU A 63 4.83 -3.29 15.80
N LEU A 64 4.01 -2.34 15.34
CA LEU A 64 2.84 -1.89 16.09
C LEU A 64 1.56 -2.17 15.29
N PRO A 65 0.58 -2.85 15.88
CA PRO A 65 -0.68 -3.13 15.20
C PRO A 65 -1.39 -1.82 14.85
N ASP A 66 -1.90 -1.75 13.63
CA ASP A 66 -2.64 -0.62 13.04
C ASP A 66 -1.87 0.71 12.96
N LYS A 67 -0.53 0.70 13.07
CA LYS A 67 0.29 1.92 13.00
C LYS A 67 1.24 1.89 11.83
N ILE A 68 1.34 3.02 11.14
CA ILE A 68 2.32 3.24 10.07
C ILE A 68 3.26 4.36 10.51
N LEU A 69 4.55 4.07 10.45
CA LEU A 69 5.58 5.06 10.72
C LEU A 69 5.92 5.81 9.43
N VAL A 70 5.87 7.14 9.45
CA VAL A 70 6.28 7.97 8.33
C VAL A 70 7.20 9.10 8.78
N ASP A 71 8.15 9.44 7.92
CA ASP A 71 9.01 10.58 8.16
C ASP A 71 8.50 11.80 7.39
N PHE A 72 7.76 12.66 8.10
CA PHE A 72 7.26 13.95 7.60
C PHE A 72 8.37 14.93 7.21
N ARG A 73 9.67 14.60 7.31
CA ARG A 73 10.72 15.42 6.70
C ARG A 73 10.86 15.17 5.20
N ASN A 74 10.39 14.02 4.70
CA ASN A 74 10.40 13.68 3.29
C ASN A 74 9.35 14.45 2.46
N SER A 75 9.38 14.22 1.14
CA SER A 75 8.39 14.73 0.20
C SER A 75 7.03 14.05 0.41
N PHE A 76 5.94 14.76 0.07
CA PHE A 76 4.59 14.20 0.18
C PHE A 76 4.37 12.99 -0.72
N SER A 77 4.96 12.99 -1.92
CA SER A 77 4.96 11.81 -2.79
C SER A 77 5.52 10.61 -2.05
N TYR A 78 6.75 10.73 -1.49
CA TYR A 78 7.39 9.63 -0.77
C TYR A 78 6.55 9.13 0.42
N ILE A 79 6.00 10.05 1.21
CA ILE A 79 5.12 9.69 2.35
C ILE A 79 3.89 8.91 1.85
N ALA A 80 3.27 9.33 0.75
CA ALA A 80 2.13 8.64 0.17
C ALA A 80 2.49 7.22 -0.33
N LEU A 81 3.70 7.03 -0.87
CA LEU A 81 4.19 5.72 -1.28
C LEU A 81 4.38 4.79 -0.08
N CYS A 82 5.01 5.28 0.99
CA CYS A 82 5.15 4.55 2.23
C CYS A 82 3.79 4.15 2.79
N LEU A 83 2.80 5.04 2.76
CA LEU A 83 1.45 4.70 3.20
C LEU A 83 0.81 3.58 2.36
N ALA A 84 0.94 3.63 1.02
CA ALA A 84 0.41 2.55 0.17
C ALA A 84 1.06 1.20 0.49
N HIS A 85 2.38 1.20 0.68
CA HIS A 85 3.17 0.01 1.00
C HIS A 85 2.80 -0.58 2.36
N GLU A 86 2.96 0.20 3.43
CA GLU A 86 2.75 -0.26 4.81
C GLU A 86 1.29 -0.58 5.10
N TYR A 87 0.36 0.17 4.51
CA TYR A 87 -1.06 -0.15 4.67
C TYR A 87 -1.44 -1.47 3.97
N THR A 88 -0.75 -1.84 2.88
CA THR A 88 -0.95 -3.16 2.25
C THR A 88 -0.60 -4.28 3.21
N HIS A 89 0.53 -4.18 3.92
CA HIS A 89 0.92 -5.14 4.95
C HIS A 89 -0.13 -5.28 6.04
N LEU A 90 -0.57 -4.16 6.62
CA LEU A 90 -1.58 -4.16 7.67
C LEU A 90 -2.92 -4.75 7.19
N LEU A 91 -3.35 -4.40 5.97
CA LEU A 91 -4.59 -4.89 5.41
C LEU A 91 -4.53 -6.41 5.14
N LEU A 92 -3.40 -6.90 4.60
CA LEU A 92 -3.22 -8.34 4.37
C LEU A 92 -3.22 -9.09 5.70
N ARG A 93 -2.36 -8.72 6.65
CA ARG A 93 -2.22 -9.38 7.97
C ARG A 93 -3.53 -9.43 8.77
N SER A 94 -4.39 -8.42 8.63
CA SER A 94 -5.69 -8.37 9.31
C SER A 94 -6.78 -9.24 8.66
N ASN A 95 -6.59 -9.65 7.41
CA ASN A 95 -7.58 -10.43 6.65
C ASN A 95 -7.12 -11.87 6.38
N VAL A 96 -5.82 -12.09 6.23
CA VAL A 96 -5.24 -13.37 5.84
C VAL A 96 -3.79 -13.48 6.33
N SER A 97 -3.35 -14.69 6.65
CA SER A 97 -1.93 -14.97 6.79
C SER A 97 -1.41 -15.44 5.43
N VAL A 98 -0.56 -14.62 4.80
CA VAL A 98 0.22 -15.01 3.61
C VAL A 98 1.71 -15.07 3.99
N PRO A 99 2.51 -15.94 3.36
CA PRO A 99 3.95 -15.94 3.57
C PRO A 99 4.56 -14.56 3.33
N TYR A 100 5.47 -14.14 4.20
CA TYR A 100 6.09 -12.80 4.13
C TYR A 100 6.65 -12.43 2.75
N PRO A 101 7.33 -13.33 1.99
CA PRO A 101 7.80 -12.98 0.65
C PRO A 101 6.67 -12.58 -0.32
N ILE A 102 5.51 -13.25 -0.22
CA ILE A 102 4.31 -12.91 -1.00
C ILE A 102 3.75 -11.56 -0.51
N GLU A 103 3.59 -11.40 0.81
CA GLU A 103 3.14 -10.13 1.42
C GLU A 103 3.95 -8.92 0.92
N GLN A 104 5.27 -9.02 1.01
CA GLN A 104 6.21 -7.99 0.57
C GLN A 104 6.15 -7.75 -0.95
N SER A 105 6.01 -8.82 -1.74
CA SER A 105 5.84 -8.69 -3.19
C SER A 105 4.57 -7.92 -3.54
N LEU A 106 3.46 -8.20 -2.85
CA LEU A 106 2.20 -7.46 -3.07
C LEU A 106 2.32 -6.00 -2.63
N ALA A 107 2.96 -5.71 -1.51
CA ALA A 107 3.19 -4.34 -1.06
C ALA A 107 4.00 -3.53 -2.09
N ILE A 108 5.04 -4.12 -2.69
CA ILE A 108 5.82 -3.51 -3.79
C ILE A 108 4.94 -3.26 -5.02
N LEU A 109 4.21 -4.29 -5.47
CA LEU A 109 3.36 -4.21 -6.66
C LEU A 109 2.28 -3.14 -6.49
N ILE A 110 1.60 -3.10 -5.34
CA ILE A 110 0.55 -2.14 -5.03
C ILE A 110 1.11 -0.71 -4.91
N GLN A 111 2.26 -0.53 -4.24
CA GLN A 111 2.93 0.76 -4.16
C GLN A 111 3.22 1.32 -5.56
N LEU A 112 3.80 0.52 -6.45
CA LEU A 112 4.16 0.97 -7.80
C LEU A 112 2.94 1.18 -8.71
N THR A 113 1.86 0.46 -8.44
CA THR A 113 0.56 0.69 -9.08
C THR A 113 -0.04 2.02 -8.62
N TYR A 114 0.08 2.33 -7.32
CA TYR A 114 -0.32 3.62 -6.78
C TYR A 114 0.53 4.76 -7.36
N GLU A 115 1.84 4.59 -7.51
CA GLU A 115 2.72 5.59 -8.15
C GLU A 115 2.23 5.99 -9.54
N ASP A 116 1.84 5.01 -10.36
CA ASP A 116 1.33 5.23 -11.70
C ASP A 116 -0.03 5.93 -11.67
N SER A 117 -0.96 5.44 -10.85
CA SER A 117 -2.28 6.06 -10.66
C SER A 117 -2.19 7.49 -10.13
N ALA A 118 -1.19 7.78 -9.30
CA ALA A 118 -0.91 9.10 -8.73
C ALA A 118 -0.15 10.03 -9.68
N LYS A 119 0.25 9.55 -10.86
CA LYS A 119 1.12 10.26 -11.81
C LYS A 119 2.44 10.71 -11.17
N ILE A 120 2.93 9.99 -10.16
CA ILE A 120 4.24 10.25 -9.54
C ILE A 120 5.33 9.71 -10.46
N ARG A 121 5.17 8.48 -10.94
CA ARG A 121 6.09 7.79 -11.86
C ARG A 121 5.34 6.67 -12.56
N LYS A 122 5.69 6.40 -13.83
CA LYS A 122 5.07 5.32 -14.60
C LYS A 122 5.44 3.94 -14.06
N PHE A 123 4.48 3.02 -14.10
CA PHE A 123 4.70 1.62 -13.78
C PHE A 123 5.78 1.01 -14.69
N SER A 124 6.78 0.36 -14.08
CA SER A 124 7.95 -0.19 -14.79
C SER A 124 8.29 -1.57 -14.25
N LYS A 125 8.21 -2.59 -15.12
CA LYS A 125 8.64 -3.97 -14.79
C LYS A 125 10.10 -4.02 -14.31
N LYS A 126 10.96 -3.17 -14.88
CA LYS A 126 12.36 -3.06 -14.46
C LYS A 126 12.47 -2.59 -13.01
N THR A 127 11.77 -1.52 -12.65
CA THR A 127 11.79 -0.97 -11.29
C THR A 127 11.20 -1.94 -10.27
N ILE A 128 10.17 -2.69 -10.64
CA ILE A 128 9.60 -3.73 -9.76
C ILE A 128 10.63 -4.82 -9.49
N LYS A 129 11.24 -5.34 -10.55
CA LYS A 129 12.28 -6.37 -10.43
C LYS A 129 13.40 -5.89 -9.52
N GLU A 130 13.94 -4.69 -9.75
CA GLU A 130 15.02 -4.11 -8.93
C GLU A 130 14.61 -4.01 -7.45
N LEU A 131 13.39 -3.59 -7.15
CA LEU A 131 12.88 -3.50 -5.78
C LEU A 131 12.65 -4.88 -5.14
N MET A 132 12.13 -5.85 -5.89
CA MET A 132 11.94 -7.22 -5.41
C MET A 132 13.28 -7.93 -5.18
N GLU A 133 14.30 -7.66 -6.01
CA GLU A 133 15.67 -8.16 -5.83
C GLU A 133 16.30 -7.51 -4.59
N TYR A 134 16.18 -6.18 -4.44
CA TYR A 134 16.67 -5.46 -3.26
C TYR A 134 16.05 -5.97 -1.96
N MET A 135 14.76 -6.32 -1.99
CA MET A 135 14.03 -6.87 -0.84
C MET A 135 14.15 -8.39 -0.69
N ASN A 136 14.95 -9.04 -1.53
CA ASN A 136 15.18 -10.49 -1.54
C ASN A 136 13.89 -11.34 -1.64
N VAL A 137 12.92 -10.89 -2.43
CA VAL A 137 11.66 -11.61 -2.71
C VAL A 137 11.49 -12.00 -4.17
N TRP A 138 12.42 -11.58 -5.04
CA TRP A 138 12.37 -11.86 -6.48
C TRP A 138 12.35 -13.35 -6.86
N PRO A 139 13.24 -14.22 -6.33
CA PRO A 139 13.36 -15.61 -6.81
C PRO A 139 12.04 -16.39 -6.73
N ASP A 140 11.29 -16.17 -5.66
CA ASP A 140 10.08 -16.94 -5.37
C ASP A 140 8.80 -16.27 -5.92
N ASN A 141 8.85 -15.00 -6.31
CA ASN A 141 7.64 -14.20 -6.59
C ASN A 141 7.60 -13.56 -7.98
N LYS A 142 8.49 -13.95 -8.89
CA LYS A 142 8.43 -13.50 -10.30
C LYS A 142 7.05 -13.73 -10.92
N ILE A 143 6.40 -14.86 -10.61
CA ILE A 143 5.08 -15.21 -11.13
C ILE A 143 4.00 -14.18 -10.75
N LEU A 144 4.13 -13.52 -9.60
CA LEU A 144 3.22 -12.46 -9.18
C LEU A 144 3.33 -11.24 -10.10
N LEU A 145 4.55 -10.82 -10.45
CA LEU A 145 4.76 -9.72 -11.40
C LEU A 145 4.23 -10.04 -12.79
N ASP A 146 4.50 -11.26 -13.29
CA ASP A 146 4.08 -11.65 -14.64
C ASP A 146 2.56 -11.62 -14.80
N ASN A 147 1.82 -11.92 -13.72
CA ASN A 147 0.36 -11.89 -13.68
C ASN A 147 -0.25 -10.57 -13.16
N TRP A 148 0.55 -9.65 -12.61
CA TRP A 148 0.04 -8.46 -11.94
C TRP A 148 -0.70 -7.49 -12.86
N LEU A 149 -0.18 -7.24 -14.06
CA LEU A 149 -0.82 -6.32 -15.00
C LEU A 149 -2.22 -6.80 -15.40
N SER A 150 -2.40 -8.11 -15.51
CA SER A 150 -3.71 -8.73 -15.74
C SER A 150 -4.66 -8.41 -14.58
N TYR A 151 -4.23 -8.67 -13.34
CA TYR A 151 -5.00 -8.33 -12.14
C TYR A 151 -5.41 -6.86 -12.09
N TRP A 152 -4.44 -5.96 -12.23
CA TRP A 152 -4.66 -4.53 -12.13
C TRP A 152 -5.62 -4.03 -13.23
N ASN A 153 -5.44 -4.46 -14.48
CA ASN A 153 -6.31 -4.10 -15.59
C ASN A 153 -7.75 -4.62 -15.39
N PHE A 154 -7.93 -5.83 -14.87
CA PHE A 154 -9.27 -6.38 -14.59
C PHE A 154 -9.93 -5.72 -13.38
N ARG A 155 -9.18 -5.27 -12.37
CA ARG A 155 -9.73 -4.56 -11.20
C ARG A 155 -10.10 -3.11 -11.49
N THR A 156 -9.40 -2.45 -12.42
CA THR A 156 -9.62 -1.05 -12.77
C THR A 156 -10.45 -0.87 -14.05
N GLY A 157 -10.59 -1.93 -14.86
CA GLY A 157 -11.44 -1.97 -16.05
C GLY A 157 -12.91 -2.30 -15.76
N ARG A 158 -13.73 -2.34 -16.81
CA ARG A 158 -15.17 -2.65 -16.73
C ARG A 158 -15.49 -4.13 -16.48
N ASN A 159 -14.49 -5.01 -16.63
CA ASN A 159 -14.62 -6.46 -16.42
C ASN A 159 -13.89 -6.91 -15.16
N ILE A 160 -14.60 -6.94 -14.04
CA ILE A 160 -14.09 -7.45 -12.77
C ILE A 160 -14.00 -8.98 -12.85
N LYS A 161 -12.86 -9.51 -13.33
CA LYS A 161 -12.56 -10.96 -13.30
C LYS A 161 -12.28 -11.43 -11.86
N TYR A 162 -11.56 -10.62 -11.08
CA TYR A 162 -11.15 -10.94 -9.71
C TYR A 162 -11.97 -10.16 -8.70
N CYS A 163 -12.64 -10.89 -7.80
CA CYS A 163 -13.40 -10.29 -6.71
C CYS A 163 -12.48 -9.62 -5.68
N SER A 164 -11.29 -10.16 -5.42
CA SER A 164 -10.30 -9.61 -4.49
C SER A 164 -8.88 -10.04 -4.84
N ILE A 165 -7.89 -9.46 -4.18
CA ILE A 165 -6.48 -9.89 -4.31
C ILE A 165 -6.29 -11.35 -3.90
N LEU A 166 -7.10 -11.86 -2.97
CA LEU A 166 -7.06 -13.26 -2.55
C LEU A 166 -7.64 -14.20 -3.60
N SER A 167 -8.67 -13.78 -4.34
CA SER A 167 -9.18 -14.59 -5.46
C SER A 167 -8.15 -14.70 -6.58
N TRP A 168 -7.36 -13.65 -6.80
CA TRP A 168 -6.28 -13.66 -7.78
C TRP A 168 -5.08 -14.49 -7.31
N LEU A 169 -4.65 -14.35 -6.06
CA LEU A 169 -3.56 -15.15 -5.51
C LEU A 169 -3.83 -16.66 -5.64
N LYS A 170 -5.06 -17.11 -5.37
CA LYS A 170 -5.47 -18.53 -5.54
C LYS A 170 -5.40 -19.05 -6.97
N GLU A 171 -5.44 -18.18 -7.97
CA GLU A 171 -5.31 -18.55 -9.38
C GLU A 171 -3.84 -18.58 -9.82
N VAL A 172 -3.01 -17.74 -9.22
CA VAL A 172 -1.60 -17.56 -9.60
C VAL A 172 -0.65 -18.50 -8.86
N LEU A 173 -0.96 -18.83 -7.60
CA LEU A 173 -0.16 -19.70 -6.72
C LEU A 173 -0.88 -21.03 -6.49
#